data_AF-A0A257EMY7-F1
#
_entry.id   AF-A0A257EMY7-F1
#
_cell.length_a   1.000
_cell.length_b   1.000
_cell.length_c   1.000
_cell.angle_alpha   90.00
_cell.angle_beta   90.00
_cell.angle_gamma   90.00
#
_symmetry.space_group_name_H-M   'P 1'
#
loop_
_entity.id
_entity.type
_entity.pdbx_description
1 polymer ?
#
loop_
_entity_poly.entity_id
_entity_poly.type
_entity_poly.pdbx_seq_one_letter_code
_entity_poly.pdbx_strand_id
1 'polypeptide(L)'
;MKPLPKHVTGNRPAVHDEPAIDRLIAMVLALTREVSVLRDRVDTLELLGQQAGWLAPEAVDAFVPPLPVRQRREGAREAMIGRVLAILSEEIADLDGGETDDAYWATIAAIEKGEA
;
A
#
# COMPACT_ATOMS: atom_id res chain seq x y z
N MET A 1 -11.38 -19.07 30.34
CA MET A 1 -12.26 -18.14 29.60
C MET A 1 -11.87 -18.20 28.13
N LYS A 2 -12.80 -18.51 27.22
CA LYS A 2 -12.52 -18.67 25.78
C LYS A 2 -12.30 -17.28 25.15
N PRO A 3 -11.24 -17.02 24.37
CA PRO A 3 -10.99 -15.70 23.82
C PRO A 3 -12.11 -15.32 22.84
N LEU A 4 -12.63 -14.10 22.99
CA LEU A 4 -13.66 -13.57 22.10
C LEU A 4 -13.09 -13.43 20.67
N PRO A 5 -13.83 -13.85 19.64
CA PRO A 5 -13.41 -13.67 18.26
C PRO A 5 -13.26 -12.17 17.96
N LYS A 6 -12.08 -11.76 17.45
CA LYS A 6 -11.77 -10.38 17.06
C LYS A 6 -12.33 -9.99 15.69
N HIS A 7 -13.48 -10.54 15.31
CA HIS A 7 -14.18 -10.12 14.10
C HIS A 7 -15.52 -9.53 14.51
N VAL A 8 -15.68 -8.24 14.22
CA VAL A 8 -16.95 -7.54 14.36
C VAL A 8 -17.93 -8.15 13.36
N THR A 9 -18.89 -8.92 13.85
CA THR A 9 -20.03 -9.43 13.07
C THR A 9 -21.05 -8.32 12.92
N GLY A 10 -20.78 -7.37 12.02
CA GLY A 10 -21.73 -6.36 11.57
C GLY A 10 -21.44 -6.06 10.10
N ASN A 11 -22.47 -6.07 9.25
CA ASN A 11 -22.32 -5.61 7.89
C ASN A 11 -21.87 -4.15 7.94
N ARG A 12 -20.72 -3.82 7.34
CA ARG A 12 -20.24 -2.43 7.31
C ARG A 12 -21.32 -1.60 6.60
N PRO A 13 -21.75 -0.45 7.15
CA PRO A 13 -22.72 0.39 6.46
C PRO A 13 -22.14 0.78 5.10
N ALA A 14 -22.81 0.35 4.03
CA ALA A 14 -22.49 0.75 2.68
C ALA A 14 -23.09 2.14 2.47
N VAL A 15 -22.25 3.12 2.18
CA VAL A 15 -22.65 4.52 1.94
C VAL A 15 -22.75 4.76 0.43
N HIS A 16 -21.98 4.03 -0.37
CA HIS A 16 -21.93 4.14 -1.81
C HIS A 16 -22.47 2.91 -2.53
N ASP A 17 -23.02 3.12 -3.73
CA ASP A 17 -23.58 2.04 -4.58
C ASP A 17 -22.49 1.04 -5.02
N GLU A 18 -21.26 1.52 -5.21
CA GLU A 18 -20.10 0.70 -5.53
C GLU A 18 -19.31 0.41 -4.23
N PRO A 19 -19.35 -0.84 -3.71
CA PRO A 19 -18.68 -1.20 -2.46
C PRO A 19 -17.15 -0.99 -2.49
N ALA A 20 -16.53 -0.94 -3.67
CA ALA A 20 -15.11 -0.62 -3.79
C ALA A 20 -14.78 0.80 -3.28
N ILE A 21 -15.71 1.76 -3.42
CA ILE A 21 -15.50 3.15 -2.97
C ILE A 21 -15.42 3.22 -1.45
N ASP A 22 -16.36 2.59 -0.74
CA ASP A 22 -16.36 2.54 0.73
C ASP A 22 -15.10 1.86 1.29
N ARG A 23 -14.61 0.82 0.60
CA ARG A 23 -13.36 0.12 0.95
C ARG A 23 -12.15 1.02 0.75
N LEU A 24 -12.07 1.73 -0.38
CA LEU A 24 -10.99 2.68 -0.64
C LEU A 24 -10.96 3.80 0.39
N ILE A 25 -12.12 4.38 0.72
CA ILE A 25 -12.24 5.41 1.76
C ILE A 25 -11.76 4.86 3.10
N ALA A 26 -12.20 3.66 3.50
CA ALA A 26 -11.75 3.04 4.74
C ALA A 26 -10.23 2.80 4.76
N MET A 27 -9.64 2.38 3.65
CA MET A 27 -8.18 2.22 3.50
C MET A 27 -7.44 3.55 3.63
N VAL A 28 -7.93 4.60 2.97
CA VAL A 28 -7.34 5.95 3.03
C VAL A 28 -7.43 6.53 4.44
N LEU A 29 -8.57 6.36 5.13
CA LEU A 29 -8.73 6.82 6.51
C LEU A 29 -7.79 6.06 7.46
N ALA A 30 -7.67 4.74 7.30
CA ALA A 30 -6.74 3.94 8.09
C ALA A 30 -5.29 4.39 7.86
N LEU A 31 -4.88 4.59 6.60
CA LEU A 31 -3.54 5.07 6.28
C LEU A 31 -3.28 6.48 6.83
N THR A 32 -4.26 7.37 6.72
CA THR A 32 -4.19 8.75 7.24
C THR A 32 -3.95 8.76 8.75
N ARG A 33 -4.61 7.86 9.48
CA ARG A 33 -4.36 7.67 10.92
C ARG A 33 -2.91 7.27 11.18
N GLU A 34 -2.40 6.28 10.45
CA GLU A 34 -1.00 5.84 10.62
C GLU A 34 -0.01 6.96 10.29
N VAL A 35 -0.28 7.77 9.26
CA VAL A 35 0.51 8.96 8.92
C VAL A 35 0.48 10.00 10.05
N SER A 36 -0.68 10.24 10.67
CA SER A 36 -0.80 11.15 11.82
C SER A 36 0.06 10.67 12.98
N VAL A 37 -0.01 9.37 13.33
CA VAL A 37 0.80 8.80 14.42
C VAL A 37 2.29 8.91 14.12
N LEU A 38 2.70 8.68 12.87
CA LEU A 38 4.10 8.85 12.46
C LEU A 38 4.54 10.31 12.56
N ARG A 39 3.69 11.27 12.19
CA ARG A 39 3.97 12.71 12.31
C ARG A 39 4.18 13.11 13.76
N ASP A 40 3.28 12.70 14.65
CA ASP A 40 3.39 12.98 16.09
C ASP A 40 4.65 12.37 16.70
N ARG A 41 5.03 11.16 16.25
CA ARG A 41 6.28 10.52 16.68
C ARG A 41 7.51 11.28 16.20
N VAL A 42 7.51 11.79 14.98
CA VAL A 42 8.63 12.60 14.45
C VAL A 42 8.75 13.90 15.25
N ASP A 43 7.65 14.62 15.45
CA ASP A 43 7.61 15.83 16.28
C ASP A 43 8.13 15.57 17.71
N THR A 44 7.70 14.49 18.33
CA THR A 44 8.18 14.07 19.66
C THR A 44 9.69 13.81 19.65
N LEU A 45 10.23 13.14 18.62
CA LEU A 45 11.67 12.88 18.50
C LEU A 45 12.47 14.18 18.35
N GLU A 46 11.95 15.15 17.59
CA GLU A 46 12.58 16.45 17.43
C GLU A 46 12.58 17.25 18.74
N LEU A 47 11.45 17.29 19.43
CA LEU A 47 11.33 17.94 20.73
C LEU A 47 12.27 17.33 21.78
N LEU A 48 12.31 15.99 21.87
CA LEU A 48 13.22 15.30 22.78
C LEU A 48 14.68 15.53 22.41
N GLY A 49 15.01 15.63 21.12
CA GLY A 49 16.36 15.92 20.66
C GLY A 49 16.83 17.33 21.01
N GLN A 50 15.93 18.30 20.91
CA GLN A 50 16.18 19.68 21.34
C GLN A 50 16.35 19.76 22.86
N GLN A 51 15.48 19.11 23.63
CA GLN A 51 15.59 19.05 25.10
C GLN A 51 16.90 18.39 25.56
N ALA A 52 17.35 17.35 24.85
CA ALA A 52 18.62 16.68 25.11
C ALA A 52 19.85 17.45 24.58
N GLY A 53 19.65 18.54 23.84
CA GLY A 53 20.70 19.44 23.37
C GLY A 53 21.53 18.95 22.18
N TRP A 54 21.16 17.84 21.52
CA TRP A 54 21.88 17.32 20.36
C TRP A 54 21.23 17.69 19.02
N LEU A 55 19.99 18.19 19.03
CA LEU A 55 19.30 18.68 17.84
C LEU A 55 19.05 20.18 18.00
N ALA A 56 19.53 20.98 17.05
CA ALA A 56 19.21 22.40 17.03
C ALA A 56 17.74 22.61 16.59
N PRO A 57 17.09 23.69 17.06
CA PRO A 57 15.83 24.15 16.49
C PRO A 57 15.92 24.25 14.96
N GLU A 58 14.82 23.90 14.27
CA GLU A 58 14.69 23.91 12.81
C GLU A 58 15.73 23.06 12.03
N ALA A 59 16.57 22.27 12.72
CA ALA A 59 17.64 21.51 12.07
C ALA A 59 17.11 20.50 11.05
N VAL A 60 15.93 19.93 11.30
CA VAL A 60 15.28 18.98 10.38
C VAL A 60 14.79 19.70 9.12
N ASP A 61 14.16 20.87 9.26
CA ASP A 61 13.66 21.66 8.13
C ASP A 61 14.78 22.24 7.27
N ALA A 62 15.90 22.64 7.90
CA ALA A 62 17.07 23.14 7.22
C ALA A 62 17.97 22.03 6.64
N PHE A 63 17.74 20.76 6.98
CA PHE A 63 18.61 19.68 6.57
C PHE A 63 18.50 19.37 5.07
N VAL A 64 19.58 19.63 4.34
CA VAL A 64 19.72 19.22 2.95
C VAL A 64 20.42 17.86 2.89
N PRO A 65 19.72 16.76 2.57
CA PRO A 65 20.34 15.44 2.53
C PRO A 65 21.39 15.37 1.41
N PRO A 66 22.60 14.87 1.71
CA PRO A 66 23.63 14.65 0.69
C PRO A 66 23.18 13.57 -0.30
N LEU A 67 23.80 13.53 -1.48
CA LEU A 67 23.41 12.63 -2.57
C LEU A 67 23.22 11.15 -2.15
N PRO A 68 24.12 10.53 -1.36
CA PRO A 68 23.94 9.14 -0.93
C PRO A 68 22.68 8.93 -0.08
N VAL A 69 22.31 9.93 0.75
CA VAL A 69 21.09 9.86 1.58
C VAL A 69 19.84 9.99 0.72
N ARG A 70 19.87 10.85 -0.30
CA ARG A 70 18.76 10.99 -1.25
C ARG A 70 18.52 9.71 -2.03
N GLN A 71 19.56 9.14 -2.63
CA GLN A 71 19.46 7.88 -3.39
C GLN A 71 18.91 6.73 -2.54
N ARG A 72 19.38 6.59 -1.30
CA ARG A 72 18.85 5.59 -0.36
C ARG A 72 17.36 5.82 -0.07
N ARG A 73 16.94 7.08 0.12
CA ARG A 73 15.53 7.43 0.36
C ARG A 73 14.67 7.21 -0.89
N GLU A 74 15.19 7.47 -2.08
CA GLU A 74 14.54 7.21 -3.37
C GLU A 74 14.31 5.72 -3.56
N GLY A 75 15.35 4.89 -3.46
CA GLY A 75 15.19 3.43 -3.58
C GLY A 75 14.26 2.82 -2.53
N ALA A 76 14.29 3.32 -1.28
CA ALA A 76 13.35 2.89 -0.26
C ALA A 76 11.89 3.27 -0.60
N ARG A 77 11.69 4.45 -1.19
CA ARG A 77 10.36 4.94 -1.60
C ARG A 77 9.84 4.15 -2.80
N GLU A 78 10.66 3.91 -3.81
CA GLU A 78 10.33 3.08 -4.97
C GLU A 78 9.93 1.67 -4.53
N ALA A 79 10.73 1.04 -3.66
CA ALA A 79 10.42 -0.29 -3.14
C ALA A 79 9.11 -0.31 -2.33
N MET A 80 8.81 0.76 -1.58
CA MET A 80 7.55 0.90 -0.84
C MET A 80 6.36 1.04 -1.80
N ILE A 81 6.47 1.94 -2.78
CA ILE A 81 5.42 2.16 -3.79
C ILE A 81 5.18 0.87 -4.58
N GLY A 82 6.24 0.18 -5.01
CA GLY A 82 6.12 -1.10 -5.72
C GLY A 82 5.37 -2.17 -4.93
N ARG A 83 5.61 -2.28 -3.61
CA ARG A 83 4.84 -3.21 -2.75
C ARG A 83 3.38 -2.83 -2.59
N VAL A 84 3.08 -1.53 -2.52
CA VAL A 84 1.69 -1.04 -2.40
C VAL A 84 0.92 -1.23 -3.72
N LEU A 85 1.59 -0.99 -4.85
CA LEU A 85 0.99 -1.10 -6.18
C LEU A 85 1.02 -2.51 -6.77
N ALA A 86 1.70 -3.47 -6.15
CA ALA A 86 1.78 -4.85 -6.64
C ALA A 86 0.41 -5.45 -6.95
N ILE A 87 -0.60 -5.16 -6.12
CA ILE A 87 -1.99 -5.61 -6.31
C ILE A 87 -2.58 -5.08 -7.63
N LEU A 88 -2.30 -3.81 -7.97
CA LEU A 88 -2.75 -3.22 -9.23
C LEU A 88 -1.98 -3.79 -10.43
N SER A 89 -0.69 -4.07 -10.27
CA SER A 89 0.11 -4.69 -11.34
C SER A 89 -0.35 -6.11 -11.66
N GLU A 90 -0.77 -6.87 -10.65
CA GLU A 90 -1.38 -8.20 -10.80
C GLU A 90 -2.74 -8.09 -11.53
N GLU A 91 -3.60 -7.16 -11.11
CA GLU A 91 -4.88 -6.91 -11.80
C GLU A 91 -4.70 -6.46 -13.26
N ILE A 92 -3.72 -5.60 -13.55
CA ILE A 92 -3.40 -5.19 -14.93
C ILE A 92 -2.85 -6.39 -15.73
N ALA A 93 -1.97 -7.20 -15.15
CA ALA A 93 -1.44 -8.39 -15.80
C ALA A 93 -2.51 -9.45 -16.07
N ASP A 94 -3.50 -9.60 -15.20
CA ASP A 94 -4.65 -10.49 -15.40
C ASP A 94 -5.62 -9.95 -16.47
N LEU A 95 -5.76 -8.63 -16.57
CA LEU A 95 -6.54 -7.98 -17.63
C LEU A 95 -5.85 -8.07 -19.01
N ASP A 96 -4.52 -7.90 -19.06
CA ASP A 96 -3.72 -8.07 -20.28
C ASP A 96 -3.50 -9.56 -20.63
N GLY A 97 -3.55 -10.43 -19.63
CA GLY A 97 -3.38 -11.88 -19.71
C GLY A 97 -4.69 -12.66 -19.88
N GLY A 98 -5.84 -11.97 -20.01
CA GLY A 98 -7.09 -12.59 -20.39
C GLY A 98 -6.90 -13.36 -21.69
N GLU A 99 -7.08 -14.68 -21.63
CA GLU A 99 -6.90 -15.62 -22.74
C GLU A 99 -7.50 -15.02 -24.02
N THR A 100 -6.63 -14.62 -24.96
CA THR A 100 -7.09 -14.14 -26.26
C THR A 100 -8.01 -15.20 -26.87
N ASP A 101 -9.11 -14.81 -27.52
CA ASP A 101 -10.04 -15.76 -28.17
C ASP A 101 -9.30 -16.84 -28.98
N ASP A 102 -8.22 -16.46 -29.65
CA ASP A 102 -7.35 -17.36 -30.42
C ASP A 102 -6.70 -18.47 -29.57
N ALA A 103 -6.29 -18.18 -28.34
CA ALA A 103 -5.72 -19.14 -27.40
C ALA A 103 -6.78 -20.09 -26.82
N TYR A 104 -7.98 -19.57 -26.55
CA TYR A 104 -9.12 -20.38 -26.11
C TYR A 104 -9.53 -21.38 -27.20
N TRP A 105 -9.71 -20.93 -28.44
CA TRP A 105 -10.08 -21.80 -29.57
C TRP A 105 -8.96 -22.78 -29.95
N ALA A 106 -7.69 -22.39 -29.80
CA ALA A 106 -6.56 -23.31 -30.00
C ALA A 106 -6.54 -24.44 -28.97
N THR A 107 -6.84 -24.15 -27.70
CA THR A 107 -6.93 -25.15 -26.63
C THR A 107 -8.09 -26.12 -26.87
N ILE A 108 -9.25 -25.62 -27.29
CA ILE A 108 -10.40 -26.47 -27.65
C ILE A 108 -10.07 -27.37 -28.86
N ALA A 109 -9.44 -26.83 -29.90
CA ALA A 109 -9.06 -27.60 -31.09
C ALA A 109 -8.02 -28.71 -30.80
N ALA A 110 -7.12 -28.49 -29.82
CA ALA A 110 -6.16 -29.49 -29.38
C ALA A 110 -6.82 -30.65 -28.62
N ILE A 111 -7.81 -30.34 -27.79
CA ILE A 111 -8.62 -31.35 -27.08
C ILE A 111 -9.44 -32.19 -28.08
N GLU A 112 -10.01 -31.57 -29.11
CA GLU A 112 -10.78 -32.28 -30.15
C GLU A 112 -9.91 -33.23 -31.00
N LYS A 113 -8.62 -32.92 -31.16
CA LYS A 113 -7.65 -33.80 -31.83
C LYS A 113 -7.08 -34.90 -30.93
N GLY A 114 -7.35 -34.85 -29.62
CA GLY A 114 -6.83 -35.81 -28.64
C GLY A 114 -5.33 -35.64 -28.34
N GLU A 115 -4.79 -34.44 -28.53
CA GLU A 115 -3.36 -34.13 -28.34
C GLU A 115 -3.08 -33.41 -27.00
N ALA A 116 -4.09 -33.28 -26.13
CA ALA A 116 -4.02 -32.65 -24.81
C ALA A 116 -3.80 -33.66 -23.68
#